data_AF-R5P6K2-F1
#
_entry.id   AF-R5P6K2-F1
#
_cell.length_a   1.000
_cell.length_b   1.000
_cell.length_c   1.000
_cell.angle_alpha   90.00
_cell.angle_beta   90.00
_cell.angle_gamma   90.00
#
_symmetry.space_group_name_H-M   'P 1'
#
loop_
_entity.id
_entity.type
_entity.pdbx_description
1 polymer ?
#
loop_
_entity_poly.entity_id
_entity_poly.type
_entity_poly.pdbx_seq_one_letter_code
_entity_poly.pdbx_strand_id
1 'polypeptide(L)'
;MEERKHRLKIFNSFHLKLIAVITMTIDHIGVVLMPQYGFLRIIGRIAFPIYCFMLVNGFFYTKNIRKYIGRMLIFAVISEPFFDWAIFGKIYVKSYQNIYFTLLTGLIMLECIEFIRKHQFNELKLISYVLEGIIVILACGVAIFIRSDYEFYGILMIYWFYALRFNKVLMGLFEAYTNMELIGGVQGFAVLALIPIYMYNGKKGYNKSKWLFYAYYPLHLLIIGLIRQILFF
;
A
#
# COMPACT_ATOMS: atom_id res chain seq x y z
N MET A 1 4.13 30.76 15.14
CA MET A 1 4.55 29.78 14.10
C MET A 1 3.96 28.37 14.33
N GLU A 2 3.71 27.95 15.58
CA GLU A 2 3.05 26.67 15.89
C GLU A 2 1.57 26.61 15.49
N GLU A 3 0.82 27.71 15.60
CA GLU A 3 -0.60 27.75 15.15
C GLU A 3 -0.79 27.45 13.66
N ARG A 4 0.20 27.77 12.80
CA ARG A 4 0.13 27.46 11.36
C ARG A 4 0.27 25.96 11.07
N LYS A 5 1.04 25.21 11.87
CA LYS A 5 1.22 23.75 11.70
C LYS A 5 -0.06 22.95 11.95
N HIS A 6 -1.01 23.51 12.70
CA HIS A 6 -2.30 22.86 12.95
C HIS A 6 -3.35 23.11 11.87
N ARG A 7 -3.20 24.17 11.06
CA ARG A 7 -4.22 24.58 10.05
C ARG A 7 -4.27 23.70 8.80
N LEU A 8 -3.23 22.92 8.50
CA LEU A 8 -3.19 22.04 7.30
C LEU A 8 -3.59 20.58 7.58
N LYS A 9 -3.89 20.22 8.83
CA LYS A 9 -4.24 18.85 9.24
C LYS A 9 -5.75 18.58 9.05
N ILE A 10 -6.17 18.45 7.80
CA ILE A 10 -7.58 18.34 7.41
C ILE A 10 -8.05 16.87 7.34
N PHE A 11 -7.19 15.97 6.86
CA PHE A 11 -7.61 14.59 6.58
C PHE A 11 -7.49 13.67 7.79
N ASN A 12 -8.45 12.77 7.94
CA ASN A 12 -8.42 11.68 8.92
C ASN A 12 -8.26 10.35 8.16
N SER A 13 -8.18 9.23 8.88
CA SER A 13 -7.90 7.93 8.26
C SER A 13 -9.03 7.52 7.29
N PHE A 14 -10.28 7.87 7.59
CA PHE A 14 -11.40 7.62 6.68
C PHE A 14 -11.26 8.41 5.36
N HIS A 15 -10.90 9.69 5.43
CA HIS A 15 -10.67 10.51 4.22
C HIS A 15 -9.57 9.93 3.34
N LEU A 16 -8.44 9.50 3.93
CA LEU A 16 -7.36 8.87 3.18
C LEU A 16 -7.80 7.58 2.49
N LYS A 17 -8.59 6.73 3.16
CA LYS A 17 -9.16 5.53 2.52
C LYS A 17 -10.04 5.87 1.34
N LEU A 18 -10.87 6.90 1.49
CA LEU A 18 -11.77 7.32 0.42
C LEU A 18 -10.99 7.81 -0.80
N ILE A 19 -9.96 8.64 -0.59
CA ILE A 19 -9.06 9.08 -1.66
C ILE A 19 -8.43 7.87 -2.34
N ALA A 20 -7.82 6.96 -1.58
CA ALA A 20 -7.15 5.78 -2.12
C ALA A 20 -8.09 4.87 -2.92
N VAL A 21 -9.31 4.65 -2.41
CA VAL A 21 -10.33 3.84 -3.08
C VAL A 21 -10.76 4.48 -4.40
N ILE A 22 -11.04 5.79 -4.40
CA ILE A 22 -11.47 6.51 -5.60
C ILE A 22 -10.36 6.48 -6.65
N THR A 23 -9.13 6.82 -6.27
CA THR A 23 -8.02 6.85 -7.23
C THR A 23 -7.68 5.44 -7.74
N MET A 24 -7.71 4.42 -6.90
CA MET A 24 -7.51 3.02 -7.33
C MET A 24 -8.56 2.58 -8.37
N THR A 25 -9.83 2.96 -8.17
CA THR A 25 -10.88 2.63 -9.13
C THR A 25 -10.68 3.35 -10.46
N ILE A 26 -10.26 4.62 -10.43
CA ILE A 26 -9.87 5.36 -11.64
C ILE A 26 -8.70 4.65 -12.35
N ASP A 27 -7.73 4.15 -11.61
CA ASP A 27 -6.59 3.40 -12.16
C ASP A 27 -7.03 2.15 -12.93
N HIS A 28 -7.88 1.34 -12.29
CA HIS A 28 -8.34 0.08 -12.86
C HIS A 28 -9.30 0.31 -14.04
N ILE A 29 -10.17 1.33 -13.99
CA ILE A 29 -10.92 1.76 -15.16
C ILE A 29 -9.97 2.14 -16.30
N GLY A 30 -8.93 2.92 -15.99
CA GLY A 30 -7.93 3.35 -16.96
C GLY A 30 -7.21 2.20 -17.63
N VAL A 31 -6.76 1.19 -16.88
CA VAL A 31 -6.01 0.07 -17.48
C VAL A 31 -6.90 -0.96 -18.16
N VAL A 32 -8.11 -1.20 -17.63
CA VAL A 32 -8.98 -2.31 -18.09
C VAL A 32 -9.95 -1.86 -19.17
N LEU A 33 -10.55 -0.68 -19.04
CA LEU A 33 -11.63 -0.22 -19.91
C LEU A 33 -11.21 0.89 -20.87
N MET A 34 -10.25 1.72 -20.46
CA MET A 34 -9.91 2.98 -21.11
C MET A 34 -8.39 3.19 -21.30
N PRO A 35 -7.63 2.18 -21.80
CA PRO A 35 -6.16 2.19 -21.83
C PRO A 35 -5.55 3.33 -22.66
N GLN A 36 -6.30 3.88 -23.61
CA GLN A 36 -5.90 5.03 -24.41
C GLN A 36 -5.79 6.34 -23.59
N TYR A 37 -6.42 6.41 -22.42
CA TYR A 37 -6.44 7.60 -21.56
C TYR A 37 -5.43 7.47 -20.42
N GLY A 38 -4.14 7.62 -20.75
CA GLY A 38 -3.03 7.45 -19.80
C GLY A 38 -3.09 8.31 -18.53
N PHE A 39 -3.78 9.45 -18.56
CA PHE A 39 -3.96 10.31 -17.37
C PHE A 39 -4.75 9.63 -16.24
N LEU A 40 -5.61 8.64 -16.56
CA LEU A 40 -6.33 7.87 -15.55
C LEU A 40 -5.35 7.06 -14.68
N ARG A 41 -4.28 6.54 -15.28
CA ARG A 41 -3.20 5.87 -14.55
C ARG A 41 -2.46 6.83 -13.65
N ILE A 42 -2.17 8.06 -14.11
CA ILE A 42 -1.51 9.11 -13.31
C ILE A 42 -2.30 9.39 -12.02
N ILE A 43 -3.62 9.61 -12.14
CA ILE A 43 -4.50 9.80 -10.97
C ILE A 43 -4.46 8.58 -10.06
N GLY A 44 -4.49 7.39 -10.68
CA GLY A 44 -4.47 6.10 -10.02
C GLY A 44 -3.28 5.83 -9.12
N ARG A 45 -2.08 6.24 -9.56
CA ARG A 45 -0.82 5.99 -8.84
C ARG A 45 -0.80 6.54 -7.40
N ILE A 46 -1.64 7.52 -7.08
CA ILE A 46 -1.79 8.08 -5.74
C ILE A 46 -2.27 7.03 -4.73
N ALA A 47 -3.03 6.02 -5.17
CA ALA A 47 -3.66 5.04 -4.28
C ALA A 47 -2.63 4.25 -3.45
N PHE A 48 -1.58 3.74 -4.09
CA PHE A 48 -0.70 2.77 -3.47
C PHE A 48 0.13 3.34 -2.31
N PRO A 49 0.81 4.50 -2.41
CA PRO A 49 1.50 5.08 -1.26
C PRO A 49 0.57 5.41 -0.09
N ILE A 50 -0.69 5.80 -0.38
CA ILE A 50 -1.70 5.98 0.68
C ILE A 50 -1.99 4.63 1.36
N TYR A 51 -2.18 3.54 0.62
CA TYR A 51 -2.36 2.21 1.22
C TYR A 51 -1.15 1.77 2.05
N CYS A 52 0.08 1.99 1.58
CA CYS A 52 1.31 1.72 2.33
C CYS A 52 1.36 2.50 3.66
N PHE A 53 1.15 3.82 3.60
CA PHE A 53 1.07 4.68 4.78
C PHE A 53 -0.01 4.21 5.76
N MET A 54 -1.19 3.87 5.24
CA MET A 54 -2.31 3.41 6.03
C MET A 54 -2.08 2.03 6.65
N LEU A 55 -1.33 1.15 5.99
CA LEU A 55 -0.92 -0.13 6.53
C LEU A 55 -0.01 0.04 7.75
N VAL A 56 1.02 0.88 7.63
CA VAL A 56 1.94 1.23 8.74
C VAL A 56 1.17 1.87 9.89
N ASN A 57 0.28 2.82 9.59
CA ASN A 57 -0.56 3.46 10.59
C ASN A 57 -1.46 2.41 11.29
N GLY A 58 -2.08 1.52 10.53
CA GLY A 58 -2.91 0.42 11.06
C GLY A 58 -2.12 -0.57 11.92
N PHE A 59 -0.85 -0.80 11.60
CA PHE A 59 0.07 -1.64 12.37
C PHE A 59 0.29 -1.09 13.78
N PHE A 60 0.51 0.23 13.95
CA PHE A 60 0.67 0.82 15.28
C PHE A 60 -0.63 0.87 16.11
N TYR A 61 -1.79 0.91 15.46
CA TYR A 61 -3.10 1.00 16.14
C TYR A 61 -3.82 -0.36 16.32
N THR A 62 -3.32 -1.44 15.73
CA THR A 62 -3.98 -2.75 15.88
C THR A 62 -3.76 -3.33 17.28
N LYS A 63 -4.83 -3.86 17.88
CA LYS A 63 -4.74 -4.61 19.15
C LYS A 63 -4.29 -6.06 18.95
N ASN A 64 -4.41 -6.58 17.73
CA ASN A 64 -4.09 -7.97 17.42
C ASN A 64 -3.55 -8.06 15.99
N ILE A 65 -2.22 -8.18 15.89
CA ILE A 65 -1.48 -8.24 14.62
C ILE A 65 -1.78 -9.53 13.85
N ARG A 66 -1.88 -10.68 14.53
CA ARG A 66 -2.23 -11.97 13.91
C ARG A 66 -3.57 -11.94 13.17
N LYS A 67 -4.59 -11.35 13.79
CA LYS A 67 -5.89 -11.14 13.13
C LYS A 67 -5.78 -10.16 11.96
N TYR A 68 -4.86 -9.21 11.98
CA TYR A 68 -4.65 -8.28 10.87
C TYR A 68 -3.98 -8.97 9.68
N ILE A 69 -2.91 -9.74 9.93
CA ILE A 69 -2.27 -10.61 8.92
C ILE A 69 -3.27 -11.59 8.34
N GLY A 70 -4.05 -12.29 9.18
CA GLY A 70 -5.08 -13.21 8.70
C GLY A 70 -6.10 -12.56 7.78
N ARG A 71 -6.56 -11.33 8.10
CA ARG A 71 -7.44 -10.58 7.18
C ARG A 71 -6.74 -10.25 5.85
N MET A 72 -5.49 -9.77 5.90
CA MET A 72 -4.73 -9.48 4.68
C MET A 72 -4.58 -10.73 3.80
N LEU A 73 -4.23 -11.87 4.39
CA LEU A 73 -4.11 -13.15 3.67
C LEU A 73 -5.44 -13.60 3.05
N ILE A 74 -6.53 -13.54 3.81
CA ILE A 74 -7.87 -13.91 3.29
C ILE A 74 -8.22 -13.06 2.07
N PHE A 75 -8.03 -11.73 2.14
CA PHE A 75 -8.34 -10.87 1.00
C PHE A 75 -7.34 -10.98 -0.14
N ALA A 76 -6.07 -11.34 0.12
CA ALA A 76 -5.11 -11.66 -0.93
C ALA A 76 -5.60 -12.85 -1.78
N VAL A 77 -5.96 -13.95 -1.13
CA VAL A 77 -6.41 -15.17 -1.83
C VAL A 77 -7.77 -14.95 -2.50
N ILE A 78 -8.74 -14.34 -1.81
CA ILE A 78 -10.08 -14.10 -2.37
C ILE A 78 -10.02 -13.18 -3.59
N SER A 79 -9.12 -12.18 -3.59
CA SER A 79 -9.07 -11.19 -4.67
C SER A 79 -8.36 -11.68 -5.92
N GLU A 80 -7.51 -12.71 -5.80
CA GLU A 80 -6.64 -13.15 -6.90
C GLU A 80 -7.41 -13.54 -8.17
N PRO A 81 -8.46 -14.38 -8.13
CA PRO A 81 -9.18 -14.75 -9.35
C PRO A 81 -9.89 -13.56 -10.02
N PHE A 82 -10.41 -12.62 -9.22
CA PHE A 82 -11.08 -11.42 -9.75
C PHE A 82 -10.08 -10.43 -10.36
N PHE A 83 -8.92 -10.30 -9.72
CA PHE A 83 -7.82 -9.49 -10.23
C PHE A 83 -7.30 -10.04 -11.55
N ASP A 84 -6.96 -11.33 -11.60
CA ASP A 84 -6.45 -11.98 -12.80
C ASP A 84 -7.43 -11.88 -13.95
N TRP A 85 -8.72 -12.08 -13.66
CA TRP A 85 -9.76 -12.03 -14.66
C TRP A 85 -9.97 -10.62 -15.19
N ALA A 86 -10.06 -9.61 -14.31
CA ALA A 86 -10.26 -8.22 -14.73
C ALA A 86 -9.07 -7.68 -15.54
N ILE A 87 -7.84 -7.95 -15.10
CA ILE A 87 -6.62 -7.41 -15.71
C ILE A 87 -6.21 -8.22 -16.94
N PHE A 88 -6.06 -9.54 -16.80
CA PHE A 88 -5.48 -10.41 -17.84
C PHE A 88 -6.52 -11.20 -18.65
N GLY A 89 -7.80 -11.17 -18.26
CA GLY A 89 -8.85 -11.95 -18.92
C GLY A 89 -8.80 -13.45 -18.64
N LYS A 90 -8.02 -13.89 -17.63
CA LYS A 90 -7.88 -15.30 -17.23
C LYS A 90 -8.21 -15.44 -15.75
N ILE A 91 -8.78 -16.57 -15.33
CA ILE A 91 -9.13 -16.80 -13.92
C ILE A 91 -7.89 -17.05 -13.03
N TYR A 92 -6.75 -17.40 -13.65
CA TYR A 92 -5.50 -17.64 -12.93
C TYR A 92 -4.27 -17.27 -13.77
N VAL A 93 -3.37 -16.47 -13.19
CA VAL A 93 -2.12 -16.00 -13.78
C VAL A 93 -0.98 -16.13 -12.75
N LYS A 94 -0.17 -17.18 -12.86
CA LYS A 94 0.97 -17.41 -11.96
C LYS A 94 2.07 -16.32 -12.04
N SER A 95 2.13 -15.56 -13.13
CA SER A 95 3.24 -14.64 -13.39
C SER A 95 3.15 -13.32 -12.64
N TYR A 96 2.02 -13.00 -12.01
CA TYR A 96 1.79 -11.72 -11.35
C TYR A 96 0.72 -11.88 -10.27
N GLN A 97 0.93 -11.33 -9.08
CA GLN A 97 0.00 -11.49 -7.95
C GLN A 97 -0.50 -10.14 -7.43
N ASN A 98 -1.71 -10.12 -6.87
CA ASN A 98 -2.35 -8.85 -6.50
C ASN A 98 -1.67 -8.10 -5.33
N ILE A 99 -2.05 -6.83 -5.16
CA ILE A 99 -1.47 -5.89 -4.19
C ILE A 99 -1.56 -6.32 -2.72
N TYR A 100 -2.53 -7.15 -2.33
CA TYR A 100 -2.61 -7.61 -0.95
C TYR A 100 -1.44 -8.52 -0.58
N PHE A 101 -0.82 -9.24 -1.52
CA PHE A 101 0.38 -10.03 -1.23
C PHE A 101 1.56 -9.15 -0.85
N THR A 102 1.71 -7.99 -1.50
CA THR A 102 2.72 -6.97 -1.15
C THR A 102 2.46 -6.38 0.22
N LEU A 103 1.21 -5.99 0.48
CA LEU A 103 0.79 -5.45 1.78
C LEU A 103 0.95 -6.48 2.91
N LEU A 104 0.62 -7.75 2.66
CA LEU A 104 0.81 -8.86 3.59
C LEU A 104 2.29 -9.06 3.92
N THR A 105 3.14 -9.13 2.89
CA THR A 105 4.59 -9.27 3.05
C THR A 105 5.17 -8.10 3.84
N GLY A 106 4.77 -6.87 3.52
CA GLY A 106 5.16 -5.68 4.28
C GLY A 106 4.67 -5.71 5.73
N LEU A 107 3.45 -6.17 6.00
CA LEU A 107 2.93 -6.27 7.36
C LEU A 107 3.69 -7.30 8.21
N ILE A 108 4.04 -8.45 7.63
CA ILE A 108 4.87 -9.48 8.27
C ILE A 108 6.27 -8.92 8.54
N MET A 109 6.87 -8.22 7.57
CA MET A 109 8.16 -7.54 7.75
C MET A 109 8.13 -6.60 8.96
N LEU A 110 7.10 -5.76 9.11
CA LEU A 110 6.97 -4.87 10.26
C LEU A 110 6.84 -5.63 11.59
N GLU A 111 6.09 -6.73 11.62
CA GLU A 111 5.98 -7.58 12.81
C GLU A 111 7.34 -8.19 13.19
N CYS A 112 8.11 -8.70 12.23
CA CYS A 112 9.45 -9.23 12.45
C CYS A 112 10.42 -8.17 12.98
N ILE A 113 10.41 -6.96 12.40
CA ILE A 113 11.27 -5.86 12.86
C ILE A 113 10.92 -5.48 14.31
N GLU A 114 9.64 -5.32 14.64
CA GLU A 114 9.21 -5.01 16.01
C GLU A 114 9.50 -6.15 16.99
N PHE A 115 9.42 -7.40 16.54
CA PHE A 115 9.80 -8.54 17.38
C PHE A 115 11.27 -8.46 17.80
N ILE A 116 12.17 -8.21 16.85
CA ILE A 116 13.60 -8.03 17.12
C ILE A 116 13.84 -6.82 18.03
N ARG A 117 13.23 -5.68 17.74
CA ARG A 117 13.39 -4.46 18.56
C ARG A 117 12.89 -4.63 20.00
N LYS A 118 11.92 -5.52 20.25
CA LYS A 118 11.40 -5.83 21.59
C LYS A 118 12.24 -6.85 22.36
N HIS A 119 12.85 -7.82 21.66
CA HIS A 119 13.56 -8.94 22.28
C HIS A 119 15.09 -8.79 22.23
N GLN A 120 15.62 -7.77 21.54
CA GLN A 120 17.06 -7.51 21.52
C GLN A 120 17.51 -6.51 22.58
N PHE A 121 18.54 -6.98 23.27
CA PHE A 121 19.38 -6.38 24.28
C PHE A 121 19.81 -4.96 23.90
N ASN A 122 19.35 -3.96 24.65
CA ASN A 122 19.68 -2.53 24.52
C ASN A 122 21.20 -2.23 24.41
N GLU A 123 22.06 -3.21 24.72
CA GLU A 123 23.50 -3.08 24.79
C GLU A 123 24.22 -3.18 23.43
N LEU A 124 23.59 -3.72 22.37
CA LEU A 124 24.25 -3.93 21.06
C LEU A 124 23.42 -3.43 19.85
N LYS A 125 23.14 -2.12 19.80
CA LYS A 125 22.35 -1.45 18.74
C LYS A 125 22.74 -1.81 17.31
N LEU A 126 24.04 -2.05 17.04
CA LEU A 126 24.52 -2.39 15.71
C LEU A 126 23.92 -3.70 15.19
N ILE A 127 23.80 -4.72 16.04
CA ILE A 127 23.24 -6.03 15.65
C ILE A 127 21.77 -5.88 15.25
N SER A 128 21.01 -5.06 15.99
CA SER A 128 19.60 -4.80 15.66
C SER A 128 19.43 -4.14 14.31
N TYR A 129 20.28 -3.18 13.95
CA TYR A 129 20.24 -2.56 12.63
C TYR A 129 20.62 -3.54 11.51
N VAL A 130 21.61 -4.41 11.72
CA VAL A 130 21.99 -5.44 10.75
C VAL A 130 20.83 -6.42 10.52
N LEU A 131 20.21 -6.91 11.58
CA LEU A 131 19.08 -7.84 11.48
C LEU A 131 17.85 -7.20 10.84
N GLU A 132 17.57 -5.93 11.15
CA GLU A 132 16.51 -5.16 10.47
C GLU A 132 16.78 -5.08 8.97
N GLY A 133 18.01 -4.77 8.55
CA GLY A 133 18.42 -4.78 7.15
C GLY A 133 18.21 -6.14 6.48
N ILE A 134 18.57 -7.24 7.15
CA ILE A 134 18.35 -8.61 6.65
C ILE A 134 16.85 -8.88 6.47
N ILE A 135 16.00 -8.51 7.43
CA ILE A 135 14.55 -8.68 7.32
C ILE A 135 13.99 -7.94 6.11
N VAL A 136 14.42 -6.69 5.88
CA VAL A 136 13.96 -5.91 4.72
C VAL A 136 14.38 -6.58 3.42
N ILE A 137 15.63 -7.03 3.31
CA ILE A 137 16.13 -7.74 2.12
C ILE A 137 15.34 -9.03 1.87
N LEU A 138 15.08 -9.82 2.91
CA LEU A 138 14.29 -11.04 2.80
C LEU A 138 12.85 -10.74 2.36
N ALA A 139 12.20 -9.72 2.93
CA ALA A 139 10.86 -9.31 2.54
C ALA A 139 10.80 -8.85 1.08
N CYS A 140 11.80 -8.09 0.62
CA CYS A 140 11.97 -7.73 -0.79
C CYS A 140 12.11 -8.97 -1.68
N GLY A 141 12.96 -9.92 -1.28
CA GLY A 141 13.15 -11.18 -2.00
C GLY A 141 11.87 -12.02 -2.08
N VAL A 142 11.09 -12.09 -1.00
CA VAL A 142 9.78 -12.76 -0.98
C VAL A 142 8.82 -12.07 -1.95
N ALA A 143 8.70 -10.75 -1.91
CA ALA A 143 7.81 -9.99 -2.80
C ALA A 143 8.16 -10.18 -4.28
N ILE A 144 9.44 -10.22 -4.63
CA ILE A 144 9.92 -10.55 -5.98
C ILE A 144 9.59 -12.00 -6.34
N PHE A 145 9.89 -12.94 -5.44
CA PHE A 145 9.70 -14.37 -5.70
C PHE A 145 8.23 -14.72 -5.98
N ILE A 146 7.32 -14.15 -5.19
CA ILE A 146 5.87 -14.32 -5.40
C ILE A 146 5.33 -13.43 -6.52
N ARG A 147 6.13 -12.51 -7.07
CA ARG A 147 5.76 -11.56 -8.13
C ARG A 147 4.54 -10.72 -7.76
N SER A 148 4.50 -10.26 -6.51
CA SER A 148 3.40 -9.42 -6.04
C SER A 148 3.50 -8.02 -6.64
N ASP A 149 2.36 -7.38 -6.86
CA ASP A 149 2.28 -6.02 -7.41
C ASP A 149 3.22 -5.04 -6.65
N TYR A 150 3.95 -4.20 -7.38
CA TYR A 150 5.06 -3.35 -6.90
C TYR A 150 6.30 -4.06 -6.31
N GLU A 151 6.29 -5.40 -6.19
CA GLU A 151 7.40 -6.23 -5.71
C GLU A 151 8.19 -5.60 -4.54
N PHE A 152 9.53 -5.53 -4.65
CA PHE A 152 10.37 -4.94 -3.61
C PHE A 152 10.18 -3.43 -3.43
N TYR A 153 9.74 -2.71 -4.46
CA TYR A 153 9.50 -1.27 -4.33
C TYR A 153 8.37 -0.99 -3.34
N GLY A 154 7.31 -1.81 -3.36
CA GLY A 154 6.23 -1.73 -2.39
C GLY A 154 6.69 -2.00 -0.96
N ILE A 155 7.61 -2.96 -0.78
CA ILE A 155 8.23 -3.25 0.52
C ILE A 155 9.04 -2.07 1.02
N LEU A 156 9.84 -1.44 0.15
CA LEU A 156 10.61 -0.23 0.49
C LEU A 156 9.71 0.93 0.89
N MET A 157 8.61 1.20 0.16
CA MET A 157 7.67 2.25 0.55
C MET A 157 7.07 2.02 1.95
N ILE A 158 6.61 0.79 2.22
CA ILE A 158 6.09 0.42 3.56
C ILE A 158 7.18 0.64 4.63
N TYR A 159 8.41 0.24 4.33
CA TYR A 159 9.53 0.41 5.24
C TYR A 159 9.88 1.88 5.49
N TRP A 160 9.90 2.75 4.47
CA TRP A 160 10.17 4.18 4.65
C TRP A 160 9.11 4.88 5.47
N PHE A 161 7.82 4.60 5.20
CA PHE A 161 6.73 5.10 6.03
C PHE A 161 6.85 4.67 7.50
N TYR A 162 7.41 3.49 7.77
CA TYR A 162 7.63 2.99 9.13
C TYR A 162 8.89 3.58 9.78
N ALA A 163 10.05 3.45 9.13
CA ALA A 163 11.36 3.80 9.68
C ALA A 163 11.51 5.33 9.85
N LEU A 164 11.01 6.10 8.88
CA LEU A 164 11.17 7.56 8.83
C LEU A 164 9.95 8.32 9.35
N ARG A 165 8.98 7.64 10.01
CA ARG A 165 7.72 8.24 10.49
C ARG A 165 7.87 9.50 11.35
N PHE A 166 9.00 9.63 12.04
CA PHE A 166 9.32 10.81 12.88
C PHE A 166 10.07 11.91 12.12
N ASN A 167 10.75 11.59 11.02
CA ASN A 167 11.40 12.55 10.15
C ASN A 167 10.65 12.65 8.81
N LYS A 168 9.58 13.47 8.82
CA LYS A 168 8.68 13.61 7.67
C LYS A 168 9.38 14.03 6.38
N VAL A 169 10.44 14.84 6.47
CA VAL A 169 11.20 15.31 5.30
C VAL A 169 11.90 14.13 4.65
N LEU A 170 12.68 13.36 5.41
CA LEU A 170 13.33 12.15 4.88
C LEU A 170 12.30 11.15 4.36
N MET A 171 11.20 10.94 5.09
CA MET A 171 10.11 10.08 4.62
C MET A 171 9.62 10.49 3.23
N GLY A 172 9.38 11.79 3.00
CA GLY A 172 8.96 12.29 1.70
C GLY A 172 10.02 12.15 0.62
N LEU A 173 11.30 12.38 0.95
CA LEU A 173 12.41 12.23 0.01
C LEU A 173 12.60 10.78 -0.44
N PHE A 174 12.56 9.81 0.48
CA PHE A 174 12.68 8.39 0.16
C PHE A 174 11.46 7.86 -0.59
N GLU A 175 10.26 8.33 -0.26
CA GLU A 175 9.05 8.04 -1.04
C GLU A 175 9.16 8.62 -2.45
N ALA A 176 9.60 9.87 -2.60
CA ALA A 176 9.80 10.49 -3.91
C ALA A 176 10.87 9.75 -4.73
N TYR A 177 12.00 9.42 -4.13
CA TYR A 177 13.07 8.65 -4.75
C TYR A 177 12.58 7.28 -5.24
N THR A 178 11.81 6.55 -4.41
CA THR A 178 11.28 5.24 -4.79
C THR A 178 10.32 5.35 -5.97
N ASN A 179 9.46 6.36 -6.02
CA ASN A 179 8.47 6.50 -7.08
C ASN A 179 9.05 7.10 -8.38
N MET A 180 9.95 8.08 -8.29
CA MET A 180 10.50 8.80 -9.45
C MET A 180 11.73 8.13 -10.05
N GLU A 181 12.65 7.64 -9.22
CA GLU A 181 13.94 7.14 -9.69
C GLU A 181 13.94 5.62 -9.78
N LEU A 182 13.51 4.93 -8.73
CA LEU A 182 13.56 3.46 -8.69
C LEU A 182 12.52 2.82 -9.61
N ILE A 183 11.27 3.32 -9.63
CA ILE A 183 10.22 2.82 -10.53
C ILE A 183 10.09 3.68 -11.79
N GLY A 184 9.99 5.01 -11.62
CA GLY A 184 9.90 5.96 -12.72
C GLY A 184 8.63 5.90 -13.56
N GLY A 185 8.68 6.53 -14.74
CA GLY A 185 7.56 6.62 -15.68
C GLY A 185 6.30 7.21 -15.04
N VAL A 186 5.14 6.59 -15.31
CA VAL A 186 3.85 7.03 -14.74
C VAL A 186 3.85 6.95 -13.21
N GLN A 187 4.66 6.07 -12.60
CA GLN A 187 4.74 5.94 -11.15
C GLN A 187 5.32 7.18 -10.46
N GLY A 188 6.12 7.99 -11.15
CA GLY A 188 6.68 9.23 -10.58
C GLY A 188 5.62 10.18 -10.02
N PHE A 189 4.41 10.17 -10.60
CA PHE A 189 3.28 10.99 -10.13
C PHE A 189 2.67 10.52 -8.80
N ALA A 190 2.99 9.31 -8.33
CA ALA A 190 2.56 8.81 -7.03
C ALA A 190 3.05 9.67 -5.86
N VAL A 191 4.11 10.46 -6.05
CA VAL A 191 4.60 11.45 -5.07
C VAL A 191 3.49 12.40 -4.59
N LEU A 192 2.48 12.65 -5.43
CA LEU A 192 1.33 13.50 -5.10
C LEU A 192 0.51 12.94 -3.92
N ALA A 193 0.62 11.65 -3.63
CA ALA A 193 0.07 11.03 -2.42
C ALA A 193 0.62 11.63 -1.12
N LEU A 194 1.83 12.22 -1.13
CA LEU A 194 2.39 12.87 0.04
C LEU A 194 1.57 14.09 0.48
N ILE A 195 0.83 14.75 -0.43
CA ILE A 195 -0.02 15.90 -0.11
C ILE A 195 -1.10 15.49 0.92
N PRO A 196 -2.03 14.57 0.62
CA PRO A 196 -3.03 14.16 1.60
C PRO A 196 -2.42 13.46 2.82
N ILE A 197 -1.30 12.73 2.67
CA ILE A 197 -0.60 12.09 3.79
C ILE A 197 -0.05 13.12 4.78
N TYR A 198 0.56 14.22 4.31
CA TYR A 198 1.07 15.28 5.19
C TYR A 198 -0.04 16.10 5.84
N MET A 199 -1.20 16.20 5.18
CA MET A 199 -2.42 16.80 5.72
C MET A 199 -3.18 15.86 6.67
N TYR A 200 -2.66 14.66 6.96
CA TYR A 200 -3.27 13.73 7.92
C TYR A 200 -3.14 14.22 9.37
N ASN A 201 -4.26 14.15 10.10
CA ASN A 201 -4.41 14.69 11.45
C ASN A 201 -4.23 13.66 12.57
N GLY A 202 -3.92 12.40 12.25
CA GLY A 202 -3.75 11.34 13.25
C GLY A 202 -5.06 10.73 13.77
N LYS A 203 -6.22 11.26 13.39
CA LYS A 203 -7.52 10.78 13.86
C LYS A 203 -8.05 9.68 12.97
N LYS A 204 -8.79 8.74 13.57
CA LYS A 204 -9.41 7.61 12.86
C LYS A 204 -10.55 8.05 11.93
N GLY A 205 -11.34 9.05 12.33
CA GLY A 205 -12.57 9.43 11.63
C GLY A 205 -13.66 8.35 11.75
N TYR A 206 -14.54 8.27 10.76
CA TYR A 206 -15.64 7.31 10.72
C TYR A 206 -15.13 5.84 10.66
N ASN A 207 -15.64 4.99 11.55
CA ASN A 207 -15.05 3.67 11.84
C ASN A 207 -16.01 2.47 11.66
N LYS A 208 -17.27 2.67 11.25
CA LYS A 208 -18.24 1.57 11.14
C LYS A 208 -18.03 0.68 9.89
N SER A 209 -17.20 1.09 8.94
CA SER A 209 -17.09 0.47 7.61
C SER A 209 -15.80 -0.33 7.38
N LYS A 210 -15.15 -0.87 8.42
CA LYS A 210 -13.83 -1.55 8.26
C LYS A 210 -13.87 -2.62 7.16
N TRP A 211 -14.88 -3.48 7.16
CA TRP A 211 -15.01 -4.61 6.24
C TRP A 211 -15.33 -4.16 4.82
N LEU A 212 -16.06 -3.05 4.66
CA LEU A 212 -16.34 -2.45 3.36
C LEU A 212 -15.04 -2.12 2.63
N PHE A 213 -14.04 -1.53 3.31
CA PHE A 213 -12.77 -1.20 2.67
C PHE A 213 -11.93 -2.41 2.28
N TYR A 214 -12.04 -3.53 3.00
CA TYR A 214 -11.37 -4.76 2.59
C TYR A 214 -12.10 -5.44 1.42
N ALA A 215 -13.43 -5.54 1.49
CA ALA A 215 -14.24 -6.16 0.44
C ALA A 215 -14.29 -5.33 -0.85
N TYR A 216 -14.03 -4.02 -0.77
CA TYR A 216 -14.04 -3.14 -1.94
C TYR A 216 -13.12 -3.65 -3.04
N TYR A 217 -11.91 -4.11 -2.70
CA TYR A 217 -10.92 -4.50 -3.69
C TYR A 217 -11.39 -5.64 -4.64
N PRO A 218 -11.78 -6.83 -4.14
CA PRO A 218 -12.30 -7.87 -5.04
C PRO A 218 -13.60 -7.44 -5.74
N LEU A 219 -14.46 -6.68 -5.06
CA LEU A 219 -15.76 -6.29 -5.63
C LEU A 219 -15.64 -5.30 -6.80
N HIS A 220 -14.83 -4.25 -6.69
CA HIS A 220 -14.69 -3.30 -7.79
C HIS A 220 -13.96 -3.91 -8.99
N LEU A 221 -13.00 -4.83 -8.78
CA LEU A 221 -12.37 -5.60 -9.86
C LEU A 221 -13.37 -6.52 -10.56
N LEU A 222 -14.23 -7.22 -9.80
CA LEU A 222 -15.32 -8.02 -10.36
C LEU A 222 -16.25 -7.16 -11.23
N ILE A 223 -16.68 -5.99 -10.72
CA ILE A 223 -17.55 -5.07 -11.46
C ILE A 223 -16.86 -4.58 -12.75
N ILE A 224 -15.60 -4.16 -12.67
CA ILE A 224 -14.84 -3.69 -13.84
C ILE A 224 -14.65 -4.82 -14.86
N GLY A 225 -14.35 -6.04 -14.40
CA GLY A 225 -14.22 -7.22 -15.26
C GLY A 225 -15.53 -7.56 -15.98
N LEU A 226 -16.67 -7.49 -15.30
CA LEU A 226 -18.00 -7.67 -15.90
C LEU A 226 -18.29 -6.61 -16.96
N ILE A 227 -17.98 -5.34 -16.69
CA ILE A 227 -18.14 -4.26 -17.66
C ILE A 227 -17.25 -4.47 -18.88
N ARG A 228 -15.99 -4.89 -18.68
CA ARG A 228 -15.08 -5.23 -19.77
C ARG A 228 -15.67 -6.34 -20.64
N GLN A 229 -16.23 -7.37 -20.02
CA GLN A 229 -16.87 -8.46 -20.75
C GLN A 229 -18.05 -7.96 -21.59
N ILE A 230 -18.89 -7.07 -21.06
CA ILE A 230 -20.05 -6.53 -21.79
C ILE A 230 -19.64 -5.60 -22.95
N LEU A 231 -18.59 -4.79 -22.78
CA LEU A 231 -18.19 -3.79 -23.77
C LEU A 231 -17.28 -4.33 -24.90
N PHE A 232 -16.49 -5.38 -24.62
CA PHE A 232 -15.44 -5.87 -25.52
C PHE A 232 -15.60 -7.34 -25.92
N PHE A 233 -16.71 -8.00 -25.56
CA PHE A 233 -17.18 -9.22 -26.23
C PHE A 233 -18.15 -8.89 -27.35
#